data_AF-A0A9K3KTW8-F1
#
_entry.id   AF-A0A9K3KTW8-F1
#
_cell.length_a   1.000
_cell.length_b   1.000
_cell.length_c   1.000
_cell.angle_alpha   90.00
_cell.angle_beta   90.00
_cell.angle_gamma   90.00
#
_symmetry.space_group_name_H-M   'P 1'
#
loop_
_entity.id
_entity.type
_entity.pdbx_description
1 polymer ?
#
loop_
_entity_poly.entity_id
_entity_poly.type
_entity_poly.pdbx_seq_one_letter_code
_entity_poly.pdbx_strand_id
1 'polypeptide(L)'
;MAPHYLRIILVVLVSIAAGSTTNGFGEDSGLVALPFSILSPTEWTHRPMLTTFDDIKPLPTWQCQFTLQGQFKEPIRMDELYMGEAYDRPLVGMPHPIVMKAVRKVFAFLVPGIQLDVDHPKHPRVLALFGGTVTALRVDEPGKEPNIAQVSRSDMTESSLLLSDKFATANARKSILSRPRTASSLEFDTTHVYTFQHQDTVMNYMSYHANLAPGLRVDLIPHLDGQAMSLGAITNDGRWMFRFRIWNERTLLEWSKNDRRCE
;
A
#
# COMPACT_ATOMS: atom_id res chain seq x y z
N MET A 1 7.35 15.76 -16.59
CA MET A 1 6.95 15.83 -15.16
C MET A 1 5.53 15.32 -15.06
N ALA A 2 5.27 14.24 -14.32
CA ALA A 2 3.90 13.76 -14.13
C ALA A 2 3.17 14.70 -13.15
N PRO A 3 1.98 15.22 -13.48
CA PRO A 3 1.22 16.04 -12.55
C PRO A 3 0.70 15.16 -11.41
N HIS A 4 1.30 15.27 -10.23
CA HIS A 4 0.83 14.57 -9.03
C HIS A 4 -0.48 15.20 -8.52
N TYR A 5 -1.46 14.38 -8.14
CA TYR A 5 -2.83 14.74 -7.73
C TYR A 5 -2.95 15.44 -6.39
N LEU A 6 -1.92 15.34 -5.56
CA LEU A 6 -2.01 15.66 -4.14
C LEU A 6 -0.88 16.66 -3.81
N ARG A 7 -1.19 17.70 -3.04
CA ARG A 7 -0.16 18.47 -2.32
C ARG A 7 0.13 17.69 -1.06
N ILE A 8 1.26 16.97 -1.03
CA ILE A 8 1.55 15.96 -0.01
C ILE A 8 2.59 16.49 0.98
N ILE A 9 2.29 16.36 2.27
CA ILE A 9 3.32 16.17 3.29
C ILE A 9 3.36 14.66 3.52
N LEU A 10 4.38 14.03 2.97
CA LEU A 10 4.48 12.58 2.91
C LEU A 10 5.40 12.09 4.03
N VAL A 11 4.82 11.59 5.11
CA VAL A 11 5.59 10.87 6.14
C VAL A 11 5.32 9.38 5.98
N VAL A 12 6.19 8.72 5.22
CA VAL A 12 6.19 7.26 5.10
C VAL A 12 6.88 6.68 6.32
N LEU A 13 6.11 6.35 7.36
CA LEU A 13 6.57 5.49 8.45
C LEU A 13 6.33 4.03 8.05
N VAL A 14 7.17 3.50 7.17
CA VAL A 14 7.18 2.07 6.86
C VAL A 14 7.77 1.34 8.05
N SER A 15 6.89 0.77 8.87
CA SER A 15 7.31 -0.25 9.80
C SER A 15 7.04 -1.62 9.21
N ILE A 16 8.11 -2.38 9.01
CA ILE A 16 8.03 -3.77 8.58
C ILE A 16 8.39 -4.64 9.78
N ALA A 17 7.46 -5.48 10.20
CA ALA A 17 7.74 -6.46 11.24
C ALA A 17 8.60 -7.58 10.64
N ALA A 18 9.86 -7.70 11.07
CA ALA A 18 10.63 -8.91 10.86
C ALA A 18 10.03 -10.02 11.73
N GLY A 19 9.42 -11.03 11.11
CA GLY A 19 8.95 -12.21 11.83
C GLY A 19 10.14 -12.99 12.35
N SER A 20 10.33 -13.07 13.67
CA SER A 20 11.28 -13.99 14.28
C SER A 20 10.76 -15.42 14.14
N THR A 21 11.19 -16.14 13.11
CA THR A 21 11.14 -17.60 13.16
C THR A 21 12.33 -18.08 13.96
N THR A 22 12.15 -18.27 15.26
CA THR A 22 13.06 -19.12 16.04
C THR A 22 12.85 -20.55 15.57
N ASN A 23 13.71 -21.03 14.68
CA ASN A 23 14.21 -22.40 14.63
C ASN A 23 15.49 -22.37 13.79
N GLY A 24 16.59 -22.70 14.46
CA GLY A 24 17.93 -22.27 14.10
C GLY A 24 18.43 -22.68 12.73
N PHE A 25 19.20 -21.78 12.12
CA PHE A 25 20.53 -22.03 11.54
C PHE A 25 21.08 -20.66 11.12
N GLY A 26 22.31 -20.34 11.57
CA GLY A 26 23.16 -19.29 11.00
C GLY A 26 22.82 -17.85 11.39
N GLU A 27 23.71 -17.27 12.20
CA GLU A 27 23.98 -15.83 12.24
C GLU A 27 24.22 -15.27 10.82
N ASP A 28 23.99 -13.97 10.66
CA ASP A 28 24.13 -13.13 9.46
C ASP A 28 22.85 -12.81 8.68
N SER A 29 22.07 -11.87 9.20
CA SER A 29 21.28 -10.97 8.35
C SER A 29 21.07 -9.63 9.05
N GLY A 30 21.85 -8.64 8.63
CA GLY A 30 21.82 -7.27 9.15
C GLY A 30 20.47 -6.59 8.92
N LEU A 31 20.03 -5.84 9.94
CA LEU A 31 18.94 -4.88 9.83
C LEU A 31 19.35 -3.74 8.88
N VAL A 32 18.70 -3.65 7.72
CA VAL A 32 18.74 -2.43 6.91
C VAL A 32 17.60 -1.53 7.37
N ALA A 33 17.91 -0.56 8.23
CA ALA A 33 17.07 0.61 8.39
C ALA A 33 17.17 1.40 7.08
N LEU A 34 16.08 1.46 6.30
CA LEU A 34 16.02 2.36 5.16
C LEU A 34 15.55 3.74 5.66
N PRO A 35 16.40 4.78 5.64
CA PRO A 35 15.98 6.13 5.98
C PRO A 35 15.34 6.73 4.72
N PHE A 36 14.01 6.78 4.67
CA PHE A 36 13.35 7.74 3.79
C PHE A 36 12.42 8.60 4.63
N SER A 37 12.96 9.71 5.11
CA SER A 37 12.17 10.88 5.44
C SER A 37 12.05 11.71 4.17
N ILE A 38 10.86 11.80 3.57
CA ILE A 38 10.59 12.85 2.58
C ILE A 38 10.29 14.11 3.39
N LEU A 39 11.35 14.76 3.86
CA LEU A 39 11.29 16.13 4.36
C LEU A 39 11.40 17.07 3.16
N SER A 40 10.60 18.13 3.16
CA SER A 40 10.75 19.23 2.21
C SER A 40 12.17 19.84 2.32
N PRO A 41 12.72 20.48 1.26
CA PRO A 41 14.14 20.77 1.16
C PRO A 41 14.74 21.80 2.13
N THR A 42 14.05 22.26 3.17
CA THR A 42 14.47 23.49 3.89
C THR A 42 14.73 23.40 5.38
N GLU A 43 14.62 22.26 6.07
CA GLU A 43 14.85 22.24 7.52
C GLU A 43 15.75 21.07 7.97
N TRP A 44 17.06 21.34 8.00
CA TRP A 44 18.06 20.55 8.71
C TRP A 44 18.80 21.45 9.70
N THR A 45 18.42 21.43 10.98
CA THR A 45 19.37 21.72 12.06
C THR A 45 18.95 21.00 13.35
N HIS A 46 19.81 20.05 13.75
CA HIS A 46 20.05 19.53 15.10
C HIS A 46 18.87 19.03 15.95
N ARG A 47 18.75 17.70 16.08
CA ARG A 47 18.42 17.01 17.36
C ARG A 47 18.84 15.53 17.31
N PRO A 48 19.34 14.95 18.42
CA PRO A 48 19.91 13.61 18.45
C PRO A 48 18.85 12.50 18.43
N MET A 49 19.12 11.44 17.67
CA MET A 49 18.40 10.17 17.68
C MET A 49 18.55 9.48 19.04
N LEU A 50 17.44 9.07 19.64
CA LEU A 50 17.40 8.09 20.71
C LEU A 50 16.26 7.12 20.42
N THR A 51 16.58 5.85 20.19
CA THR A 51 15.76 4.71 20.62
C THR A 51 16.64 3.47 20.75
N THR A 52 16.84 3.04 21.99
CA THR A 52 17.27 1.68 22.35
C THR A 52 16.13 0.69 22.09
N PHE A 53 16.48 -0.55 21.75
CA PHE A 53 15.65 -1.55 21.08
C PHE A 53 14.75 -2.40 22.01
N ASP A 54 14.73 -2.15 23.32
CA ASP A 54 14.27 -3.15 24.30
C ASP A 54 12.76 -3.19 24.59
N ASP A 55 11.94 -2.29 24.04
CA ASP A 55 10.51 -2.18 24.39
C ASP A 55 9.53 -2.75 23.35
N ILE A 56 9.98 -3.60 22.41
CA ILE A 56 9.11 -4.13 21.36
C ILE A 56 8.34 -5.37 21.85
N LYS A 57 7.08 -5.19 22.29
CA LYS A 57 6.13 -6.30 22.42
C LYS A 57 5.76 -6.87 21.04
N PRO A 58 5.71 -8.21 20.86
CA PRO A 58 5.26 -8.81 19.61
C PRO A 58 3.76 -8.55 19.41
N LEU A 59 3.43 -7.77 18.39
CA LEU A 59 2.06 -7.45 17.98
C LEU A 59 1.64 -8.34 16.79
N PRO A 60 0.33 -8.56 16.56
CA PRO A 60 -0.17 -9.28 15.39
C PRO A 60 0.43 -8.66 14.12
N THR A 61 1.07 -9.48 13.29
CA THR A 61 2.10 -9.08 12.33
C THR A 61 1.54 -8.32 11.12
N TRP A 62 1.20 -7.04 11.28
CA TRP A 62 1.05 -6.14 10.13
C TRP A 62 2.41 -6.04 9.43
N GLN A 63 2.42 -6.28 8.12
CA GLN A 63 3.65 -6.47 7.36
C GLN A 63 4.20 -5.15 6.82
N CYS A 64 3.31 -4.18 6.58
CA CYS A 64 3.64 -2.81 6.25
C CYS A 64 2.54 -1.88 6.76
N GLN A 65 2.95 -0.71 7.25
CA GLN A 65 2.05 0.40 7.57
C GLN A 65 2.59 1.65 6.89
N PHE A 66 1.70 2.53 6.42
CA PHE A 66 2.07 3.89 6.04
C PHE A 66 0.89 4.85 6.28
N THR A 67 1.23 6.13 6.40
CA THR A 67 0.28 7.23 6.55
C THR A 67 0.55 8.28 5.47
N LEU A 68 -0.52 8.76 4.83
CA LEU A 68 -0.45 9.84 3.84
C LEU A 68 -1.32 10.99 4.31
N GLN A 69 -0.81 12.22 4.26
CA GLN A 69 -1.60 13.41 4.50
C GLN A 69 -1.47 14.41 3.35
N GLY A 70 -2.59 14.99 2.95
CA GLY A 70 -2.57 16.04 1.94
C GLY A 70 -3.95 16.46 1.46
N GLN A 71 -3.96 17.40 0.53
CA GLN A 71 -5.15 17.89 -0.15
C GLN A 71 -5.10 17.52 -1.63
N PHE A 72 -6.25 17.14 -2.19
CA PHE A 72 -6.37 16.90 -3.63
C PHE A 72 -6.34 18.20 -4.41
N LYS A 73 -5.71 18.18 -5.57
CA LYS A 73 -5.60 19.34 -6.48
C LYS A 73 -6.82 19.49 -7.38
N GLU A 74 -7.53 18.39 -7.64
CA GLU A 74 -8.81 18.35 -8.35
C GLU A 74 -9.72 17.33 -7.65
N PRO A 75 -11.05 17.51 -7.71
CA PRO A 75 -11.97 16.53 -7.17
C PRO A 75 -11.78 15.17 -7.84
N ILE A 76 -11.78 14.09 -7.06
CA ILE A 76 -11.70 12.71 -7.57
C ILE A 76 -12.87 11.90 -7.04
N ARG A 77 -13.64 11.30 -7.94
CA ARG A 77 -14.70 10.36 -7.53
C ARG A 77 -14.09 9.15 -6.85
N MET A 78 -14.67 8.71 -5.73
CA MET A 78 -14.06 7.66 -4.91
C MET A 78 -14.06 6.28 -5.58
N ASP A 79 -14.87 6.07 -6.63
CA ASP A 79 -14.82 4.87 -7.48
C ASP A 79 -13.77 4.95 -8.60
N GLU A 80 -13.07 6.07 -8.74
CA GLU A 80 -12.03 6.25 -9.74
C GLU A 80 -10.62 6.12 -9.16
N LEU A 81 -10.47 6.10 -7.83
CA LEU A 81 -9.18 5.98 -7.15
C LEU A 81 -9.01 4.59 -6.54
N TYR A 82 -7.97 3.90 -6.99
CA TYR A 82 -7.64 2.54 -6.59
C TYR A 82 -6.29 2.50 -5.90
N MET A 83 -6.07 1.49 -5.08
CA MET A 83 -4.81 1.18 -4.46
C MET A 83 -4.43 -0.27 -4.71
N GLY A 84 -3.13 -0.50 -4.86
CA GLY A 84 -2.55 -1.82 -5.03
C GLY A 84 -1.41 -1.77 -6.03
N GLU A 85 -1.32 -2.85 -6.80
CA GLU A 85 -0.20 -3.15 -7.67
C GLU A 85 -0.59 -2.94 -9.13
N ALA A 86 0.27 -2.24 -9.88
CA ALA A 86 0.22 -2.25 -11.33
C ALA A 86 1.61 -2.56 -11.86
N TYR A 87 1.68 -3.56 -12.73
CA TYR A 87 2.93 -4.06 -13.28
C TYR A 87 3.19 -3.44 -14.65
N ASP A 88 4.46 -3.16 -14.94
CA ASP A 88 4.84 -2.54 -16.22
C ASP A 88 4.98 -3.57 -17.33
N ARG A 89 5.13 -4.85 -16.96
CA ARG A 89 5.28 -5.99 -17.87
C ARG A 89 4.36 -7.15 -17.44
N PRO A 90 4.03 -8.07 -18.37
CA PRO A 90 3.27 -9.28 -18.05
C PRO A 90 3.92 -10.10 -16.93
N LEU A 91 3.09 -10.69 -16.07
CA LEU A 91 3.55 -11.67 -15.09
C LEU A 91 3.85 -13.00 -15.78
N VAL A 92 4.84 -13.73 -15.27
CA VAL A 92 5.29 -15.01 -15.83
C VAL A 92 4.85 -16.19 -14.96
N GLY A 93 4.79 -17.39 -15.55
CA GLY A 93 4.47 -18.61 -14.80
C GLY A 93 3.08 -18.60 -14.15
N MET A 94 2.13 -17.82 -14.69
CA MET A 94 0.79 -17.72 -14.13
C MET A 94 0.06 -19.07 -14.16
N PRO A 95 -0.73 -19.41 -13.13
CA PRO A 95 -1.52 -20.64 -13.12
C PRO A 95 -2.44 -20.77 -14.33
N HIS A 96 -2.81 -22.01 -14.67
CA HIS A 96 -3.76 -22.30 -15.75
C HIS A 96 -5.08 -21.52 -15.57
N PRO A 97 -5.74 -21.02 -16.65
CA PRO A 97 -6.90 -20.13 -16.56
C PRO A 97 -8.05 -20.61 -15.64
N ILE A 98 -8.26 -21.92 -15.55
CA ILE A 98 -9.27 -22.53 -14.66
C ILE A 98 -8.94 -22.24 -13.18
N VAL A 99 -7.67 -22.40 -12.80
CA VAL A 99 -7.19 -22.07 -11.45
C VAL A 99 -7.32 -20.58 -11.21
N MET A 100 -6.94 -19.75 -12.18
CA MET A 100 -7.08 -18.30 -12.08
C MET A 100 -8.52 -17.83 -11.91
N LYS A 101 -9.49 -18.51 -12.54
CA LYS A 101 -10.92 -18.25 -12.33
C LYS A 101 -11.36 -18.57 -10.90
N ALA A 102 -10.84 -19.64 -10.30
CA ALA A 102 -11.10 -19.98 -8.90
C ALA A 102 -10.49 -18.94 -7.95
N VAL A 103 -9.23 -18.54 -8.18
CA VAL A 103 -8.54 -17.50 -7.42
C VAL A 103 -9.33 -16.18 -7.46
N ARG A 104 -9.73 -15.72 -8.65
CA ARG A 104 -10.55 -14.51 -8.80
C ARG A 104 -11.85 -14.56 -8.01
N LYS A 105 -12.54 -15.71 -7.97
CA LYS A 105 -13.76 -15.87 -7.17
C LYS A 105 -13.50 -15.74 -5.66
N VAL A 106 -12.40 -16.35 -5.16
CA VAL A 106 -12.02 -16.24 -3.75
C VAL A 106 -11.67 -14.80 -3.39
N PHE A 107 -10.87 -14.12 -4.22
CA PHE A 107 -10.52 -12.72 -3.98
C PHE A 107 -11.71 -11.77 -4.07
N ALA A 108 -12.62 -11.96 -5.03
CA ALA A 108 -13.83 -11.15 -5.13
C ALA A 108 -14.76 -11.32 -3.92
N PHE A 109 -14.74 -12.49 -3.29
CA PHE A 109 -15.46 -12.74 -2.04
C PHE A 109 -14.81 -12.03 -0.84
N LEU A 110 -13.47 -12.06 -0.75
CA LEU A 110 -12.73 -11.46 0.37
C LEU A 110 -12.65 -9.93 0.28
N VAL A 111 -12.48 -9.41 -0.93
CA VAL A 111 -12.32 -7.98 -1.21
C VAL A 111 -13.31 -7.60 -2.30
N PRO A 112 -14.55 -7.23 -1.93
CA PRO A 112 -15.50 -6.67 -2.88
C PRO A 112 -14.86 -5.50 -3.63
N GLY A 113 -15.06 -5.44 -4.95
CA GLY A 113 -14.52 -4.37 -5.79
C GLY A 113 -13.04 -4.53 -6.18
N ILE A 114 -12.38 -5.65 -5.84
CA ILE A 114 -11.03 -5.94 -6.33
C ILE A 114 -11.04 -6.17 -7.85
N GLN A 115 -10.16 -5.46 -8.55
CA GLN A 115 -9.78 -5.70 -9.93
C GLN A 115 -8.54 -6.60 -9.93
N LEU A 116 -8.75 -7.89 -10.12
CA LEU A 116 -7.68 -8.87 -10.27
C LEU A 116 -7.50 -9.20 -11.75
N ASP A 117 -6.62 -8.45 -12.42
CA ASP A 117 -6.30 -8.57 -13.84
C ASP A 117 -4.82 -8.92 -14.03
N VAL A 118 -4.44 -10.12 -13.57
CA VAL A 118 -3.05 -10.58 -13.52
C VAL A 118 -2.56 -11.22 -14.82
N ASP A 119 -3.47 -11.50 -15.75
CA ASP A 119 -3.23 -12.11 -17.06
C ASP A 119 -3.31 -11.12 -18.22
N HIS A 120 -3.47 -9.81 -17.94
CA HIS A 120 -3.42 -8.79 -18.98
C HIS A 120 -2.08 -8.85 -19.74
N PRO A 121 -2.08 -8.90 -21.08
CA PRO A 121 -0.86 -9.13 -21.88
C PRO A 121 0.15 -7.98 -21.89
N LYS A 122 -0.07 -6.91 -21.11
CA LYS A 122 0.77 -5.70 -21.12
C LYS A 122 0.85 -5.04 -19.75
N HIS A 123 -0.31 -4.84 -19.12
CA HIS A 123 -0.40 -4.10 -17.86
C HIS A 123 -1.21 -4.90 -16.84
N PRO A 124 -0.64 -5.97 -16.27
CA PRO A 124 -1.29 -6.69 -15.19
C PRO A 124 -1.52 -5.77 -13.98
N ARG A 125 -2.64 -5.98 -13.27
CA ARG A 125 -3.06 -5.13 -12.15
C ARG A 125 -3.76 -5.94 -11.06
N VAL A 126 -3.50 -5.57 -9.81
CA VAL A 126 -4.22 -6.04 -8.62
C VAL A 126 -4.61 -4.82 -7.82
N LEU A 127 -5.83 -4.33 -8.03
CA LEU A 127 -6.29 -3.04 -7.53
C LEU A 127 -7.56 -3.20 -6.71
N ALA A 128 -7.70 -2.44 -5.64
CA ALA A 128 -8.94 -2.33 -4.88
C ALA A 128 -9.26 -0.85 -4.64
N LEU A 129 -10.53 -0.51 -4.43
CA LEU A 129 -10.93 0.88 -4.22
C LEU A 129 -10.24 1.48 -3.01
N PHE A 130 -9.54 2.61 -3.20
CA PHE A 130 -8.64 3.17 -2.21
C PHE A 130 -9.33 3.44 -0.88
N GLY A 131 -10.51 4.08 -0.93
CA GLY A 131 -11.31 4.38 0.25
C GLY A 131 -11.79 3.14 1.02
N GLY A 132 -11.83 1.95 0.41
CA GLY A 132 -12.12 0.68 1.08
C GLY A 132 -10.89 -0.02 1.67
N THR A 133 -9.70 0.28 1.15
CA THR A 133 -8.43 -0.35 1.55
C THR A 133 -7.73 0.31 2.73
N VAL A 134 -8.01 1.59 3.00
CA VAL A 134 -7.37 2.31 4.11
C VAL A 134 -7.96 1.86 5.45
N THR A 135 -7.09 1.53 6.39
CA THR A 135 -7.45 1.07 7.74
C THR A 135 -8.23 2.14 8.47
N ALA A 136 -7.75 3.39 8.43
CA ALA A 136 -8.43 4.55 8.97
C ALA A 136 -8.35 5.72 7.97
N LEU A 137 -9.39 6.55 7.97
CA LEU A 137 -9.48 7.79 7.22
C LEU A 137 -9.83 8.93 8.16
N ARG A 138 -9.11 10.05 8.04
CA ARG A 138 -9.49 11.33 8.62
C ARG A 138 -9.65 12.39 7.54
N VAL A 139 -10.61 13.26 7.77
CA VAL A 139 -10.97 14.38 6.91
C VAL A 139 -11.10 15.55 7.86
N ASP A 140 -10.20 16.51 7.72
CA ASP A 140 -10.08 17.65 8.61
C ASP A 140 -10.15 18.93 7.76
N GLU A 141 -10.62 20.03 8.36
CA GLU A 141 -10.47 21.35 7.74
C GLU A 141 -8.98 21.75 7.72
N PRO A 142 -8.54 22.57 6.76
CA PRO A 142 -7.14 23.02 6.71
C PRO A 142 -6.71 23.72 8.01
N GLY A 143 -5.58 23.30 8.56
CA GLY A 143 -5.03 23.76 9.84
C GLY A 143 -5.55 23.00 11.07
N LYS A 144 -6.48 22.06 10.90
CA LYS A 144 -7.01 21.19 11.97
C LYS A 144 -6.55 19.74 11.86
N GLU A 145 -5.80 19.41 10.81
CA GLU A 145 -5.27 18.08 10.60
C GLU A 145 -4.24 17.66 11.69
N PRO A 146 -4.14 16.37 12.01
CA PRO A 146 -3.15 15.90 12.98
C PRO A 146 -1.73 16.01 12.43
N ASN A 147 -0.76 16.27 13.30
CA ASN A 147 0.65 16.15 12.93
C ASN A 147 1.04 14.67 12.76
N ILE A 148 1.11 14.20 11.50
CA ILE A 148 1.41 12.80 11.19
C ILE A 148 2.81 12.32 11.60
N ALA A 149 3.76 13.23 11.85
CA ALA A 149 5.06 12.86 12.40
C ALA A 149 4.99 12.42 13.88
N GLN A 150 3.92 12.83 14.57
CA GLN A 150 3.67 12.53 15.98
C GLN A 150 2.56 11.50 16.18
N VAL A 151 1.82 11.14 15.13
CA VAL A 151 0.85 10.06 15.18
C VAL A 151 1.62 8.77 15.46
N SER A 152 1.52 8.31 16.72
CA SER A 152 2.04 7.03 17.16
C SER A 152 1.59 5.93 16.18
N ARG A 153 2.44 4.92 16.07
CA ARG A 153 2.18 3.68 15.34
C ARG A 153 0.82 3.04 15.69
N SER A 154 0.27 3.35 16.87
CA SER A 154 -1.04 2.94 17.38
C SER A 154 -2.18 3.86 16.89
N ASP A 155 -2.93 3.35 15.91
CA ASP A 155 -4.35 3.58 15.62
C ASP A 155 -4.81 5.03 15.43
N MET A 156 -4.61 5.53 14.21
CA MET A 156 -5.31 6.74 13.76
C MET A 156 -6.81 6.52 13.91
N THR A 157 -7.48 7.38 14.67
CA THR A 157 -8.93 7.29 14.84
C THR A 157 -9.63 7.81 13.59
N GLU A 158 -10.56 7.01 13.07
CA GLU A 158 -11.44 7.36 11.96
C GLU A 158 -12.19 8.67 12.25
N SER A 159 -12.17 9.60 11.28
CA SER A 159 -12.91 10.86 11.34
C SER A 159 -13.26 11.29 9.93
N SER A 160 -14.30 10.70 9.35
CA SER A 160 -14.67 10.91 7.95
C SER A 160 -16.12 11.38 7.78
N LEU A 161 -16.73 11.88 8.87
CA LEU A 161 -18.09 12.41 8.88
C LEU A 161 -18.26 13.67 8.02
N LEU A 162 -17.18 14.42 7.77
CA LEU A 162 -17.20 15.55 6.82
C LEU A 162 -17.46 15.10 5.37
N LEU A 163 -17.18 13.83 5.03
CA LEU A 163 -17.49 13.27 3.70
C LEU A 163 -18.91 12.71 3.63
N SER A 164 -19.34 11.99 4.68
CA SER A 164 -20.68 11.42 4.77
C SER A 164 -21.00 11.01 6.20
N ASP A 165 -22.23 11.30 6.62
CA ASP A 165 -22.87 10.77 7.84
C ASP A 165 -22.80 9.24 7.96
N LYS A 166 -22.77 8.54 6.82
CA LYS A 166 -22.66 7.07 6.76
C LYS A 166 -21.28 6.55 7.15
N PHE A 167 -20.28 7.41 7.30
CA PHE A 167 -18.91 7.03 7.68
C PHE A 167 -18.63 7.14 9.17
N ALA A 168 -19.66 6.93 10.00
CA ALA A 168 -19.54 6.93 11.46
C ALA A 168 -18.47 5.98 12.02
N THR A 169 -18.09 4.92 11.28
CA THR A 169 -17.01 4.01 11.66
C THR A 169 -16.19 3.57 10.44
N ALA A 170 -14.95 3.12 10.68
CA ALA A 170 -14.10 2.57 9.62
C ALA A 170 -14.77 1.39 8.90
N ASN A 171 -15.47 0.52 9.63
CA ASN A 171 -16.18 -0.62 9.02
C ASN A 171 -17.36 -0.18 8.15
N ALA A 172 -18.13 0.83 8.59
CA ALA A 172 -19.21 1.40 7.80
C ALA A 172 -18.67 2.04 6.51
N ARG A 173 -17.62 2.85 6.62
CA ARG A 173 -16.90 3.42 5.48
C ARG A 173 -16.43 2.33 4.52
N LYS A 174 -15.70 1.33 5.00
CA LYS A 174 -15.16 0.23 4.17
C LYS A 174 -16.29 -0.51 3.45
N SER A 175 -17.40 -0.82 4.11
CA SER A 175 -18.56 -1.47 3.47
C SER A 175 -19.09 -0.66 2.28
N ILE A 176 -19.12 0.67 2.39
CA ILE A 176 -19.60 1.57 1.33
C ILE A 176 -18.54 1.77 0.24
N LEU A 177 -17.30 2.07 0.63
CA LEU A 177 -16.23 2.44 -0.29
C LEU A 177 -15.51 1.26 -0.95
N SER A 178 -15.71 0.03 -0.47
CA SER A 178 -15.25 -1.17 -1.19
C SER A 178 -16.16 -1.57 -2.36
N ARG A 179 -17.26 -0.84 -2.61
CA ARG A 179 -18.19 -1.16 -3.70
C ARG A 179 -18.24 0.00 -4.71
N PRO A 180 -17.88 -0.22 -5.99
CA PRO A 180 -17.84 0.85 -6.99
C PRO A 180 -19.15 1.63 -7.10
N ARG A 181 -20.29 0.93 -7.11
CA ARG A 181 -21.63 1.55 -7.23
C ARG A 181 -21.97 2.53 -6.09
N THR A 182 -21.48 2.30 -4.88
CA THR A 182 -21.74 3.20 -3.75
C THR A 182 -20.61 4.20 -3.54
N ALA A 183 -19.38 3.86 -3.93
CA ALA A 183 -18.28 4.81 -3.98
C ALA A 183 -18.49 5.88 -5.06
N SER A 184 -19.19 5.56 -6.15
CA SER A 184 -19.40 6.48 -7.27
C SER A 184 -20.24 7.71 -6.96
N SER A 185 -20.99 7.70 -5.86
CA SER A 185 -21.79 8.84 -5.40
C SER A 185 -21.03 9.77 -4.46
N LEU A 186 -19.72 9.54 -4.25
CA LEU A 186 -18.89 10.29 -3.32
C LEU A 186 -17.60 10.73 -4.02
N GLU A 187 -17.03 11.83 -3.55
CA GLU A 187 -15.80 12.40 -4.08
C GLU A 187 -14.85 12.82 -2.97
N PHE A 188 -13.56 12.72 -3.25
CA PHE A 188 -12.55 13.47 -2.53
C PHE A 188 -12.52 14.87 -3.12
N ASP A 189 -12.89 15.88 -2.32
CA ASP A 189 -12.87 17.28 -2.72
C ASP A 189 -11.48 17.93 -2.53
N THR A 190 -11.37 19.19 -2.91
CA THR A 190 -10.11 19.96 -2.85
C THR A 190 -10.02 20.89 -1.64
N THR A 191 -11.06 20.93 -0.81
CA THR A 191 -11.20 21.88 0.31
C THR A 191 -10.73 21.30 1.65
N HIS A 192 -10.83 19.98 1.81
CA HIS A 192 -10.43 19.27 3.03
C HIS A 192 -9.02 18.70 2.95
N VAL A 193 -8.40 18.53 4.12
CA VAL A 193 -7.16 17.76 4.29
C VAL A 193 -7.53 16.32 4.62
N TYR A 194 -6.95 15.38 3.87
CA TYR A 194 -7.16 13.96 4.07
C TYR A 194 -5.95 13.34 4.73
N THR A 195 -6.17 12.54 5.76
CA THR A 195 -5.15 11.65 6.33
C THR A 195 -5.59 10.20 6.14
N PHE A 196 -4.82 9.44 5.38
CA PHE A 196 -5.05 8.02 5.10
C PHE A 196 -4.04 7.19 5.86
N GLN A 197 -4.50 6.22 6.65
CA GLN A 197 -3.63 5.19 7.24
C GLN A 197 -3.96 3.86 6.59
N HIS A 198 -2.93 3.20 6.07
CA HIS A 198 -3.06 1.85 5.54
C HIS A 198 -2.17 0.89 6.31
N GLN A 199 -2.72 -0.27 6.64
CA GLN A 199 -2.00 -1.41 7.20
C GLN A 199 -2.25 -2.61 6.30
N ASP A 200 -1.15 -3.17 5.78
CA ASP A 200 -1.18 -4.34 4.92
C ASP A 200 -0.84 -5.59 5.74
N THR A 201 -1.79 -6.51 5.84
CA THR A 201 -1.58 -7.85 6.41
C THR A 201 -1.27 -8.91 5.39
N VAL A 202 -1.60 -8.65 4.12
CA VAL A 202 -1.54 -9.65 3.07
C VAL A 202 -0.15 -9.70 2.50
N MET A 203 0.46 -8.55 2.21
CA MET A 203 1.73 -8.49 1.50
C MET A 203 2.95 -8.37 2.41
N ASN A 204 3.89 -9.31 2.30
CA ASN A 204 5.23 -9.17 2.84
C ASN A 204 6.14 -8.49 1.82
N TYR A 205 6.31 -7.17 1.92
CA TYR A 205 7.16 -6.45 0.97
C TYR A 205 8.66 -6.78 1.08
N MET A 206 9.12 -7.37 2.19
CA MET A 206 10.54 -7.76 2.35
C MET A 206 10.85 -9.12 1.77
N SER A 207 9.92 -10.07 1.83
CA SER A 207 10.13 -11.42 1.30
C SER A 207 9.34 -11.70 0.02
N TYR A 208 8.53 -10.73 -0.43
CA TYR A 208 7.64 -10.83 -1.60
C TYR A 208 6.65 -12.00 -1.50
N HIS A 209 6.16 -12.26 -0.29
CA HIS A 209 5.15 -13.27 -0.09
C HIS A 209 3.79 -12.65 0.16
N ALA A 210 2.77 -13.15 -0.53
CA ALA A 210 1.38 -12.85 -0.20
C ALA A 210 0.82 -13.92 0.75
N ASN A 211 0.34 -13.50 1.92
CA ASN A 211 -0.34 -14.32 2.92
C ASN A 211 -1.85 -14.21 2.69
N LEU A 212 -2.40 -15.14 1.90
CA LEU A 212 -3.78 -15.05 1.40
C LEU A 212 -4.81 -15.67 2.37
N ALA A 213 -4.38 -16.69 3.11
CA ALA A 213 -5.18 -17.36 4.13
C ALA A 213 -4.24 -18.12 5.09
N PRO A 214 -4.71 -18.57 6.26
CA PRO A 214 -3.94 -19.45 7.12
C PRO A 214 -3.40 -20.67 6.35
N GLY A 215 -2.07 -20.84 6.33
CA GLY A 215 -1.39 -21.91 5.59
C GLY A 215 -1.25 -21.69 4.09
N LEU A 216 -1.85 -20.64 3.52
CA LEU A 216 -1.72 -20.29 2.10
C LEU A 216 -0.83 -19.05 1.92
N ARG A 217 0.45 -19.31 1.66
CA ARG A 217 1.48 -18.32 1.39
C ARG A 217 2.02 -18.50 -0.02
N VAL A 218 2.03 -17.43 -0.81
CA VAL A 218 2.46 -17.44 -2.22
C VAL A 218 3.73 -16.61 -2.37
N ASP A 219 4.82 -17.21 -2.88
CA ASP A 219 6.01 -16.46 -3.30
C ASP A 219 5.73 -15.79 -4.65
N LEU A 220 5.84 -14.47 -4.70
CA LEU A 220 5.56 -13.70 -5.91
C LEU A 220 6.77 -13.59 -6.83
N ILE A 221 7.99 -13.75 -6.31
CA ILE A 221 9.23 -13.52 -7.08
C ILE A 221 9.26 -14.30 -8.40
N PRO A 222 8.93 -15.60 -8.43
CA PRO A 222 8.93 -16.37 -9.69
C PRO A 222 7.99 -15.83 -10.77
N HIS A 223 7.04 -14.97 -10.41
CA HIS A 223 6.02 -14.42 -11.31
C HIS A 223 6.33 -12.98 -11.76
N LEU A 224 7.29 -12.31 -11.12
CA LEU A 224 7.58 -10.89 -11.37
C LEU A 224 8.56 -10.66 -12.51
N ASP A 225 9.27 -11.68 -13.00
CA ASP A 225 10.28 -11.53 -14.06
C ASP A 225 11.32 -10.43 -13.74
N GLY A 226 11.80 -10.40 -12.49
CA GLY A 226 12.72 -9.38 -12.01
C GLY A 226 12.15 -7.96 -11.86
N GLN A 227 10.84 -7.74 -12.03
CA GLN A 227 10.24 -6.43 -11.80
C GLN A 227 9.98 -6.15 -10.31
N ALA A 228 10.08 -4.87 -9.93
CA ALA A 228 9.74 -4.43 -8.58
C ALA A 228 8.25 -4.52 -8.30
N MET A 229 7.92 -4.81 -7.04
CA MET A 229 6.59 -4.54 -6.50
C MET A 229 6.36 -3.05 -6.31
N SER A 230 5.11 -2.63 -6.23
CA SER A 230 4.69 -1.26 -6.16
C SER A 230 3.52 -1.02 -5.19
N LEU A 231 3.78 -0.25 -4.16
CA LEU A 231 2.74 0.26 -3.30
C LEU A 231 2.26 1.61 -3.82
N GLY A 232 1.06 1.67 -4.38
CA GLY A 232 0.59 2.92 -4.97
C GLY A 232 -0.91 3.08 -4.98
N ALA A 233 -1.34 4.31 -5.27
CA ALA A 233 -2.72 4.62 -5.61
C ALA A 233 -2.77 5.25 -7.00
N ILE A 234 -3.66 4.72 -7.84
CA ILE A 234 -3.81 5.04 -9.25
C ILE A 234 -5.28 5.32 -9.57
N THR A 235 -5.51 6.27 -10.46
CA THR A 235 -6.83 6.55 -10.99
C THR A 235 -7.17 5.65 -12.18
N ASN A 236 -8.46 5.53 -12.52
CA ASN A 236 -8.91 4.73 -13.68
C ASN A 236 -8.24 5.13 -15.01
N ASP A 237 -7.94 6.42 -15.19
CA ASP A 237 -7.25 6.93 -16.38
C ASP A 237 -5.73 6.69 -16.37
N GLY A 238 -5.20 6.07 -15.30
CA GLY A 238 -3.79 5.69 -15.18
C GLY A 238 -2.90 6.74 -14.51
N ARG A 239 -3.43 7.87 -14.05
CA ARG A 239 -2.64 8.86 -13.30
C ARG A 239 -2.40 8.38 -11.86
N TRP A 240 -1.14 8.42 -11.42
CA TRP A 240 -0.75 8.03 -10.06
C TRP A 240 -0.95 9.19 -9.07
N MET A 241 -1.60 8.89 -7.94
CA MET A 241 -1.53 9.76 -6.77
C MET A 241 -0.15 9.66 -6.12
N PHE A 242 0.31 8.42 -5.89
CA PHE A 242 1.65 8.08 -5.46
C PHE A 242 1.99 6.65 -5.90
N ARG A 243 3.28 6.34 -6.03
CA ARG A 243 3.77 4.98 -6.31
C ARG A 243 5.16 4.80 -5.71
N PHE A 244 5.27 3.93 -4.73
CA PHE A 244 6.55 3.49 -4.18
C PHE A 244 6.95 2.20 -4.86
N ARG A 245 8.13 2.18 -5.49
CA ARG A 245 8.73 0.93 -5.97
C ARG A 245 9.53 0.31 -4.86
N ILE A 246 9.22 -0.93 -4.55
CA ILE A 246 9.91 -1.69 -3.52
C ILE A 246 10.71 -2.74 -4.27
N TRP A 247 12.03 -2.72 -4.14
CA TRP A 247 12.92 -3.70 -4.75
C TRP A 247 13.35 -4.74 -3.74
N ASN A 248 13.51 -5.98 -4.19
CA ASN A 248 14.05 -7.07 -3.40
C ASN A 248 15.33 -7.57 -4.07
N GLU A 249 16.30 -7.99 -3.26
CA GLU A 249 17.57 -8.52 -3.78
C GLU A 249 17.36 -9.69 -4.74
N ARG A 250 16.40 -10.60 -4.45
CA ARG A 250 16.07 -11.74 -5.32
C ARG A 250 15.56 -11.28 -6.69
N THR A 251 14.75 -10.22 -6.77
CA THR A 251 14.29 -9.70 -8.07
C THR A 251 15.39 -9.00 -8.84
N LEU A 252 16.29 -8.29 -8.15
CA LEU A 252 17.48 -7.69 -8.77
C LEU A 252 18.42 -8.76 -9.35
N LEU A 253 18.61 -9.87 -8.63
CA LEU A 253 19.42 -11.00 -9.12
C LEU A 253 18.80 -11.65 -10.35
N GLU A 254 17.48 -11.85 -10.39
CA GLU A 254 16.77 -12.35 -11.58
C GLU A 254 16.89 -11.39 -12.76
N TRP A 255 16.69 -10.09 -12.51
CA TRP A 255 16.84 -9.06 -13.53
C TRP A 255 18.24 -9.12 -14.17
N SER A 256 19.30 -9.21 -13.36
CA SER A 256 20.69 -9.34 -13.85
C SER A 256 20.96 -10.60 -14.68
N LYS A 257 20.20 -11.69 -14.47
CA LYS A 257 20.32 -12.94 -15.24
C LYS A 257 19.57 -12.87 -16.55
N ASN A 258 18.52 -12.07 -16.63
CA ASN A 258 17.72 -11.89 -17.83
C ASN A 258 18.35 -10.88 -18.79
N ASP A 259 18.98 -9.82 -18.26
CA ASP A 259 19.67 -8.82 -19.07
C ASP A 259 20.84 -9.44 -19.84
N ARG A 260 21.62 -10.31 -19.18
CA ARG A 260 22.71 -11.10 -19.79
C ARG A 260 22.26 -12.16 -20.81
N ARG A 261 20.96 -12.41 -20.99
CA ARG A 261 20.44 -13.29 -22.04
C ARG A 261 20.10 -12.53 -23.34
N CYS A 262 20.22 -11.21 -23.33
CA CYS A 262 20.03 -10.35 -24.50
C CYS A 262 21.36 -9.92 -25.16
N GLU A 263 22.50 -10.38 -24.61
CA GLU A 263 23.83 -10.32 -25.23
C GLU A 263 24.17 -11.66 -25.90
#